data_AF-A0A7G3FQR4-F1
#
_entry.id   AF-A0A7G3FQR4-F1
#
_cell.length_a   1.000
_cell.length_b   1.000
_cell.length_c   1.000
_cell.angle_alpha   90.00
_cell.angle_beta   90.00
_cell.angle_gamma   90.00
#
_symmetry.space_group_name_H-M   'P 1'
#
loop_
_entity.id
_entity.type
_entity.pdbx_description
1 polymer ?
#
loop_
_entity_poly.entity_id
_entity_poly.type
_entity_poly.pdbx_seq_one_letter_code
_entity_poly.pdbx_strand_id
1 'polypeptide(L)' 'MSSVKDQQKAITNKGKGLFKSWVSAITIRKGDGFGTILLKLLKAVGGVVFIIVASPVILLLFILALAIAL' A
#
# COMPACT_ATOMS: atom_id res chain seq x y z
N MET A 1 2.81 -6.58 28.58
CA MET A 1 2.14 -5.49 27.82
C MET A 1 3.08 -5.03 26.73
N SER A 2 2.88 -5.48 25.48
CA SER A 2 3.64 -4.95 24.34
C SER A 2 3.28 -3.49 24.19
N SER A 3 4.27 -2.60 24.31
CA SER A 3 4.05 -1.15 24.23
C SER A 3 3.30 -0.83 22.93
N VAL A 4 2.31 0.06 22.97
CA VAL A 4 1.56 0.53 21.79
C VAL A 4 2.51 0.99 20.67
N LYS A 5 3.70 1.48 21.04
CA LYS A 5 4.80 1.84 20.13
C LYS A 5 5.38 0.65 19.35
N ASP A 6 5.43 -0.54 19.94
CA ASP A 6 5.94 -1.75 19.28
C ASP A 6 4.92 -2.31 18.30
N GLN A 7 3.62 -2.23 18.63
CA GLN A 7 2.54 -2.58 17.70
C GLN A 7 2.49 -1.60 16.53
N GLN A 8 2.64 -0.28 16.77
CA GLN A 8 2.75 0.71 15.69
C GLN A 8 3.97 0.49 14.80
N LYS A 9 5.13 0.15 15.37
CA LYS A 9 6.33 -0.22 14.59
C LYS A 9 6.09 -1.45 13.73
N ALA A 10 5.45 -2.49 14.28
CA ALA A 10 5.14 -3.72 13.54
C ALA A 10 4.17 -3.46 12.37
N ILE A 11 3.11 -2.68 12.60
CA ILE A 11 2.13 -2.30 11.57
C ILE A 11 2.81 -1.45 10.48
N THR A 12 3.62 -0.46 10.88
CA THR A 12 4.37 0.39 9.94
C THR A 12 5.35 -0.42 9.11
N ASN A 13 6.08 -1.36 9.72
CA ASN A 13 7.01 -2.24 9.01
C ASN A 13 6.29 -3.17 8.04
N LYS A 14 5.11 -3.69 8.41
CA LYS A 14 4.28 -4.55 7.55
C LYS A 14 3.72 -3.77 6.35
N GLY A 15 3.21 -2.56 6.59
CA GLY A 15 2.72 -1.67 5.52
C GLY A 15 3.83 -1.27 4.55
N LYS A 16 5.02 -0.92 5.07
CA LYS A 16 6.20 -0.64 4.24
C LYS A 16 6.63 -1.87 3.41
N GLY A 17 6.53 -3.07 3.97
CA GLY A 17 6.85 -4.32 3.26
C GLY A 17 5.93 -4.57 2.07
N LEU A 18 4.61 -4.41 2.25
CA LEU A 18 3.62 -4.58 1.18
C LEU A 18 3.79 -3.54 0.07
N PHE A 19 3.98 -2.28 0.44
CA PHE A 19 4.21 -1.21 -0.53
C PHE A 19 5.52 -1.41 -1.31
N LYS A 20 6.61 -1.78 -0.62
CA LYS A 20 7.91 -2.06 -1.26
C LYS A 20 7.83 -3.27 -2.20
N SER A 21 7.08 -4.31 -1.82
CA SER A 21 6.85 -5.48 -2.66
C SER A 21 6.07 -5.11 -3.93
N TRP A 22 5.00 -4.33 -3.80
CA TRP A 22 4.23 -3.84 -4.94
C TRP A 22 5.07 -2.95 -5.86
N VAL A 23 5.80 -1.97 -5.32
CA VAL A 23 6.72 -1.10 -6.08
C VAL A 23 7.77 -1.93 -6.81
N SER A 24 8.37 -2.93 -6.16
CA SER A 24 9.33 -3.83 -6.80
C SER A 24 8.71 -4.64 -7.93
N ALA A 25 7.43 -5.02 -7.84
CA ALA A 25 6.73 -5.79 -8.85
C ALA A 25 6.39 -4.97 -10.10
N ILE A 26 6.18 -3.66 -9.95
CA ILE A 26 5.87 -2.73 -11.06
C ILE A 26 7.11 -2.04 -11.63
N THR A 27 8.26 -2.11 -10.95
CA THR A 27 9.50 -1.48 -11.40
C THR A 27 9.97 -2.09 -12.73
N ILE A 28 10.07 -1.26 -13.76
CA ILE A 28 10.59 -1.63 -15.09
C ILE A 28 12.12 -1.56 -15.07
N ARG A 29 12.78 -2.60 -15.56
CA ARG A 29 14.24 -2.70 -15.65
C ARG A 29 14.70 -2.61 -17.10
N LYS A 30 15.91 -2.11 -17.32
CA LYS A 30 16.56 -2.13 -18.64
C LYS A 30 16.79 -3.59 -19.04
N GLY A 31 16.09 -4.06 -20.07
CA GLY A 31 16.09 -5.46 -20.52
C GLY A 31 14.73 -6.15 -20.44
N ASP A 32 13.72 -5.53 -19.82
CA ASP A 32 12.35 -6.07 -19.86
C ASP A 32 11.78 -5.98 -21.29
N GLY A 33 11.29 -7.10 -21.82
CA GLY A 33 10.56 -7.12 -23.09
C GLY A 33 9.22 -6.38 -23.01
N PHE A 34 8.70 -5.95 -24.16
CA PHE A 34 7.46 -5.15 -24.26
C PHE A 34 6.27 -5.79 -23.53
N GLY A 35 6.07 -7.11 -23.65
CA GLY A 35 4.99 -7.82 -22.94
C GLY A 35 5.12 -7.77 -21.42
N THR A 36 6.35 -7.86 -20.90
CA THR A 36 6.64 -7.76 -19.46
C THR A 36 6.36 -6.35 -18.94
N ILE A 37 6.71 -5.33 -19.73
CA ILE A 37 6.43 -3.92 -19.40
C ILE A 37 4.93 -3.68 -19.33
N LEU A 38 4.16 -4.17 -20.30
CA LEU A 38 2.70 -4.04 -20.32
C LEU A 38 2.06 -4.69 -19.09
N LEU A 39 2.52 -5.89 -18.70
CA LEU A 39 2.04 -6.59 -17.51
C LEU A 39 2.34 -5.81 -16.21
N LYS A 40 3.53 -5.20 -16.11
CA LYS A 40 3.93 -4.37 -14.97
C LYS A 40 3.11 -3.08 -14.91
N LEU A 41 2.83 -2.47 -16.05
CA LEU A 41 1.99 -1.28 -16.15
C LEU A 41 0.56 -1.60 -15.70
N LEU A 42 0.00 -2.74 -16.12
CA LEU A 42 -1.33 -3.19 -15.69
C LEU A 42 -1.41 -3.37 -14.17
N LYS A 43 -0.38 -3.96 -13.56
CA LYS A 43 -0.27 -4.12 -12.10
C LYS A 43 -0.12 -2.78 -11.37
N ALA A 44 0.53 -1.80 -11.98
CA ALA A 44 0.63 -0.44 -11.44
C ALA A 44 -0.74 0.24 -11.45
N VAL A 45 -1.43 0.22 -12.59
CA VAL A 45 -2.78 0.80 -12.71
C VAL A 45 -3.76 0.12 -11.77
N GLY A 46 -3.75 -1.23 -11.70
CA GLY A 46 -4.61 -1.98 -10.78
C GLY A 46 -4.38 -1.62 -9.31
N GLY A 47 -3.13 -1.40 -8.90
CA GLY A 47 -2.80 -0.96 -7.54
C GLY A 47 -3.30 0.46 -7.24
N VAL A 48 -3.16 1.39 -8.19
CA VAL A 48 -3.67 2.76 -8.04
C VAL A 48 -5.19 2.78 -7.96
N VAL A 49 -5.88 2.04 -8.83
CA VAL A 49 -7.35 1.93 -8.80
C VAL A 49 -7.82 1.35 -7.47
N PHE A 50 -7.15 0.31 -6.97
CA PHE A 50 -7.48 -0.25 -5.65
C PHE A 50 -7.35 0.78 -4.52
N ILE A 51 -6.30 1.60 -4.52
CA ILE A 51 -6.12 2.67 -3.51
C ILE A 51 -7.24 3.71 -3.63
N ILE A 52 -7.63 4.10 -4.84
CA ILE A 52 -8.72 5.07 -5.06
C ILE A 52 -10.04 4.53 -4.50
N VAL A 53 -10.36 3.26 -4.77
CA VAL A 53 -11.60 2.62 -4.27
C VAL A 53 -11.55 2.39 -2.76
N ALA A 54 -10.39 2.07 -2.19
CA ALA A 54 -10.22 1.87 -0.75
C ALA A 54 -10.11 3.19 0.04
N SER A 55 -9.75 4.29 -0.61
CA SER A 55 -9.51 5.60 0.03
C SER A 55 -10.71 6.12 0.85
N PRO A 56 -11.98 6.06 0.37
CA PRO A 56 -13.14 6.46 1.16
C PRO A 56 -13.30 5.66 2.44
N VAL A 57 -13.02 4.34 2.39
CA VAL A 57 -13.10 3.45 3.55
C VAL A 57 -12.03 3.79 4.58
N ILE A 58 -10.80 4.05 4.11
CA ILE A 58 -9.69 4.48 4.98
C ILE A 58 -10.01 5.82 5.64
N LEU A 59 -10.62 6.75 4.90
CA LEU A 59 -11.05 8.05 5.43
C LEU A 59 -12.12 7.91 6.52
N LEU A 60 -13.11 7.04 6.31
CA LEU A 60 -14.14 6.72 7.32
C LEU A 60 -13.51 6.16 8.61
N LEU A 61 -12.58 5.21 8.50
CA LEU A 61 -11.88 4.67 9.66
C LEU A 61 -11.05 5.73 10.39
N PHE A 62 -10.43 6.66 9.65
CA PHE A 62 -9.66 7.74 10.22
C PHE A 62 -10.54 8.72 11.02
N ILE A 63 -11.70 9.08 10.47
CA ILE A 63 -12.69 9.93 11.16
C ILE A 63 -13.20 9.23 12.42
N LEU A 64 -13.54 7.94 12.32
CA LEU A 64 -14.00 7.15 13.46
C LEU A 64 -12.93 7.09 14.57
N ALA A 65 -11.67 6.88 14.20
CA ALA A 65 -10.56 6.84 15.16
C ALA A 65 -10.34 8.20 15.85
N LEU A 66 -10.43 9.31 15.10
CA LEU A 66 -10.36 10.66 15.67
C LEU A 66 -11.52 10.93 16.62
N ALA A 67 -12.74 10.50 16.28
CA ALA A 67 -13.92 10.70 17.11
C ALA A 67 -13.86 9.94 18.44
N ILE A 68 -13.19 8.79 18.49
CA ILE A 68 -12.98 8.02 19.74
C ILE A 68 -11.82 8.60 20.56
N ALA A 69 -10.85 9.25 19.90
CA ALA A 69 -9.66 9.80 20.55
C ALA A 69 -9.87 11.21 21.13
N LEU A 70 -10.91 11.94 20.69
CA LEU A 70 -11.35 13.21 21.25
C LEU A 70 -12.24 13.00 22.49
#